data_AF-A0A351FXM7-F1
#
_entry.id   AF-A0A351FXM7-F1
#
_cell.length_a   1.000
_cell.length_b   1.000
_cell.length_c   1.000
_cell.angle_alpha   90.00
_cell.angle_beta   90.00
_cell.angle_gamma   90.00
#
_symmetry.space_group_name_H-M   'P 1'
#
loop_
_entity.id
_entity.type
_entity.pdbx_description
1 polymer ?
#
loop_
_entity_poly.entity_id
_entity_poly.type
_entity_poly.pdbx_seq_one_letter_code
_entity_poly.pdbx_strand_id
1 'polypeptide(L)'
;MDPKKAAHQAAAPSHAQAATPHQATAATSTLVHESAISTSRARPVIPPEAHEQFATVLPEVHAETRLLYRPTLMATARLHFSRVTYKVDQWVELTLMRWLDADDSLQDLWETADVWSQEPALVSTPAEGSQFAAAPAKLTHANSYKRWQKSLINHLYREQRLTIWKSSEWKQYSRAGETAGEFKIRLRQIAKEKRDLAVEKLRNKYESQMDSLESRLRKAQSKVQKEKEQSRTQMFHTAVSFGTSILGAVLGNKIASRTNARSFGTAMRSGARAVSEQGEVQQAQANVHQIRSEMDSLEDKFQVDVNGLTEAAQNNVPPLEELKIKPTKSDIDVKQLSLVWMPWAFDAKDEARPAYHCYQRNAEAQPPTNSP
;
A
#
# COMPACT_ATOMS: atom_id res chain seq x y z
N MET A 1 1.78 80.62 41.18
CA MET A 1 3.11 80.68 40.57
C MET A 1 2.93 80.61 39.07
N ASP A 2 2.64 81.77 38.51
CA ASP A 2 2.78 82.15 37.11
C ASP A 2 4.02 83.08 37.09
N PRO A 3 4.62 83.53 35.96
CA PRO A 3 4.32 83.18 34.56
C PRO A 3 5.55 83.27 33.59
N LYS A 4 5.23 83.28 32.28
CA LYS A 4 5.90 83.95 31.14
C LYS A 4 7.07 83.19 30.47
N LYS A 5 7.16 83.14 29.13
CA LYS A 5 6.96 84.26 28.21
C LYS A 5 6.67 83.81 26.77
N ALA A 6 5.72 84.50 26.15
CA ALA A 6 5.32 84.47 24.75
C ALA A 6 6.24 85.34 23.85
N ALA A 7 6.00 85.25 22.52
CA ALA A 7 6.20 86.24 21.43
C ALA A 7 6.94 85.61 20.23
N HIS A 8 6.58 85.81 18.95
CA HIS A 8 5.68 86.76 18.30
C HIS A 8 5.37 86.28 16.87
N GLN A 9 4.15 86.54 16.38
CA GLN A 9 3.83 86.69 14.95
C GLN A 9 4.33 88.05 14.45
N ALA A 10 4.67 88.17 13.17
CA ALA A 10 4.02 89.09 12.22
C ALA A 10 4.75 89.20 10.86
N ALA A 11 3.94 89.51 9.85
CA ALA A 11 4.22 90.27 8.62
C ALA A 11 4.54 89.51 7.31
N ALA A 12 3.50 89.40 6.47
CA ALA A 12 3.58 89.68 5.03
C ALA A 12 3.43 91.21 4.79
N PRO A 13 3.87 91.76 3.64
CA PRO A 13 2.97 91.98 2.50
C PRO A 13 3.65 91.70 1.12
N SER A 14 2.94 91.15 0.13
CA SER A 14 2.19 91.82 -0.95
C SER A 14 3.02 92.48 -2.07
N HIS A 15 2.98 91.86 -3.26
CA HIS A 15 2.76 92.45 -4.59
C HIS A 15 2.38 91.26 -5.51
N ALA A 16 1.14 91.09 -6.02
CA ALA A 16 0.46 91.85 -7.09
C ALA A 16 1.37 92.00 -8.32
N GLN A 17 1.03 91.60 -9.56
CA GLN A 17 -0.27 91.56 -10.21
C GLN A 17 -0.17 90.87 -11.61
N ALA A 18 -1.31 90.28 -12.02
CA ALA A 18 -1.92 90.24 -13.36
C ALA A 18 -1.18 89.56 -14.55
N ALA A 19 -1.70 88.59 -15.32
CA ALA A 19 -3.02 88.20 -15.85
C ALA A 19 -3.18 88.46 -17.38
N THR A 20 -3.32 87.33 -18.12
CA THR A 20 -4.20 87.06 -19.31
C THR A 20 -3.95 87.76 -20.67
N PRO A 21 -4.50 87.29 -21.83
CA PRO A 21 -5.08 85.97 -22.22
C PRO A 21 -4.79 85.47 -23.68
N HIS A 22 -5.37 84.31 -24.02
CA HIS A 22 -5.97 83.88 -25.32
C HIS A 22 -5.06 83.38 -26.48
N GLN A 23 -5.24 82.12 -26.91
CA GLN A 23 -6.18 81.73 -27.99
C GLN A 23 -6.21 80.21 -28.21
N ALA A 24 -7.41 79.70 -28.46
CA ALA A 24 -7.72 78.37 -28.96
C ALA A 24 -7.91 78.44 -30.48
N THR A 25 -7.41 77.47 -31.24
CA THR A 25 -7.92 77.19 -32.60
C THR A 25 -7.71 75.74 -33.01
N ALA A 26 -8.86 75.10 -33.28
CA ALA A 26 -9.20 74.06 -34.25
C ALA A 26 -8.39 72.77 -34.41
N ALA A 27 -9.15 71.68 -34.25
CA ALA A 27 -8.90 70.34 -34.73
C ALA A 27 -8.77 70.27 -36.27
N THR A 28 -7.97 69.30 -36.74
CA THR A 28 -8.19 68.64 -38.02
C THR A 28 -7.94 67.15 -37.83
N SER A 29 -8.98 66.40 -38.14
CA SER A 29 -9.03 64.95 -38.19
C SER A 29 -8.33 64.46 -39.46
N THR A 30 -7.48 63.44 -39.35
CA THR A 30 -7.19 62.55 -40.47
C THR A 30 -7.01 61.14 -39.93
N LEU A 31 -8.06 60.35 -40.13
CA LEU A 31 -8.07 58.90 -40.00
C LEU A 31 -7.27 58.26 -41.15
N VAL A 32 -6.98 56.96 -40.96
CA VAL A 32 -6.50 55.96 -41.93
C VAL A 32 -5.00 55.66 -41.91
N HIS A 33 -4.60 54.84 -40.93
CA HIS A 33 -4.15 53.50 -41.31
C HIS A 33 -4.75 52.45 -40.37
N GLU A 34 -5.66 51.71 -40.97
CA GLU A 34 -6.36 50.55 -40.50
C GLU A 34 -5.47 49.31 -40.75
N SER A 35 -5.61 48.33 -39.85
CA SER A 35 -5.27 46.92 -40.06
C SER A 35 -3.80 46.53 -40.20
N ALA A 36 -3.19 46.28 -39.04
CA ALA A 36 -2.50 45.02 -38.78
C ALA A 36 -2.54 44.71 -37.27
N ILE A 37 -3.70 44.24 -36.77
CA ILE A 37 -3.71 43.51 -35.50
C ILE A 37 -3.06 42.15 -35.80
N SER A 38 -1.73 42.12 -35.74
CA SER A 38 -0.98 40.89 -35.63
C SER A 38 -1.40 40.20 -34.31
N THR A 39 -2.26 39.20 -34.40
CA THR A 39 -2.59 38.27 -33.30
C THR A 39 -1.43 37.32 -33.00
N SER A 40 -0.20 37.83 -32.90
CA SER A 40 0.84 37.15 -32.13
C SER A 40 0.62 37.54 -30.66
N ARG A 41 -0.17 36.74 -29.95
CA ARG A 41 -0.33 36.89 -28.49
C ARG A 41 1.03 36.60 -27.87
N ALA A 42 1.82 37.65 -27.64
CA ALA A 42 3.21 37.53 -27.23
C ALA A 42 3.31 36.77 -25.90
N ARG A 43 4.23 35.79 -25.85
CA ARG A 43 4.54 35.01 -24.66
C ARG A 43 4.92 35.98 -23.52
N PRO A 44 4.30 35.85 -22.33
CA PRO A 44 4.69 36.67 -21.17
C PRO A 44 6.17 36.49 -20.85
N VAL A 45 6.83 37.52 -20.35
CA VAL A 45 8.22 37.39 -19.86
C VAL A 45 8.18 36.65 -18.53
N ILE A 46 8.72 35.44 -18.51
CA ILE A 46 8.70 34.54 -17.36
C ILE A 46 10.04 34.65 -16.59
N PRO A 47 10.01 34.77 -15.26
CA PRO A 47 11.22 34.85 -14.46
C PRO A 47 11.95 33.49 -14.41
N PRO A 48 13.29 33.47 -14.22
CA PRO A 48 14.06 32.22 -14.12
C PRO A 48 13.57 31.26 -13.03
N GLU A 49 13.05 31.78 -11.91
CA GLU A 49 12.49 30.99 -10.80
C GLU A 49 11.26 30.15 -11.21
N ALA A 50 10.63 30.49 -12.34
CA ALA A 50 9.54 29.72 -12.88
C ALA A 50 9.99 28.44 -13.57
N HIS A 51 11.29 28.23 -13.81
CA HIS A 51 11.82 27.06 -14.50
C HIS A 51 10.98 26.69 -15.73
N GLU A 52 10.83 27.63 -16.65
CA GLU A 52 9.90 27.48 -17.77
C GLU A 52 10.32 26.35 -18.72
N GLN A 53 9.39 25.45 -19.00
CA GLN A 53 9.62 24.25 -19.81
C GLN A 53 8.41 23.98 -20.72
N PHE A 54 8.62 23.14 -21.73
CA PHE A 54 7.59 22.77 -22.70
C PHE A 54 7.47 21.26 -22.73
N ALA A 55 6.26 20.73 -22.69
CA ALA A 55 6.06 19.31 -22.92
C ALA A 55 6.27 18.99 -24.41
N THR A 56 6.89 17.83 -24.64
CA THR A 56 7.20 17.33 -25.97
C THR A 56 5.91 17.01 -26.72
N VAL A 57 5.84 17.42 -27.98
CA VAL A 57 4.72 17.12 -28.88
C VAL A 57 4.81 15.66 -29.32
N LEU A 58 3.67 14.95 -29.32
CA LEU A 58 3.62 13.58 -29.81
C LEU A 58 4.06 13.48 -31.28
N PRO A 59 4.84 12.45 -31.66
CA PRO A 59 5.31 12.28 -33.04
C PRO A 59 4.19 12.16 -34.09
N GLU A 60 3.00 11.77 -33.66
CA GLU A 60 1.82 11.57 -34.52
C GLU A 60 1.16 12.89 -34.94
N VAL A 61 1.52 14.01 -34.31
CA VAL A 61 0.97 15.32 -34.67
C VAL A 61 1.73 15.88 -35.87
N HIS A 62 1.04 16.05 -36.99
CA HIS A 62 1.62 16.58 -38.23
C HIS A 62 2.08 18.03 -38.05
N ALA A 63 3.19 18.40 -38.71
CA ALA A 63 3.79 19.73 -38.61
C ALA A 63 2.87 20.89 -39.05
N GLU A 64 1.87 20.62 -39.89
CA GLU A 64 0.87 21.62 -40.34
C GLU A 64 -0.31 21.80 -39.38
N THR A 65 -0.36 21.01 -38.30
CA THR A 65 -1.43 21.09 -37.30
C THR A 65 -1.23 22.32 -36.43
N ARG A 66 -2.30 23.09 -36.18
CA ARG A 66 -2.23 24.25 -35.30
C ARG A 66 -1.95 23.79 -33.87
N LEU A 67 -0.81 24.18 -33.33
CA LEU A 67 -0.41 23.92 -31.95
C LEU A 67 -0.69 25.12 -31.04
N LEU A 68 -1.37 24.88 -29.93
CA LEU A 68 -1.56 25.85 -28.86
C LEU A 68 -1.04 25.27 -27.54
N TYR A 69 0.01 25.89 -27.02
CA TYR A 69 0.50 25.61 -25.68
C TYR A 69 -0.38 26.27 -24.63
N ARG A 70 -0.82 25.48 -23.65
CA ARG A 70 -1.58 25.95 -22.48
C ARG A 70 -0.70 25.97 -21.24
N PRO A 71 -0.79 27.01 -20.39
CA PRO A 71 0.05 27.11 -19.21
C PRO A 71 -0.42 26.13 -18.13
N THR A 72 0.53 25.47 -17.49
CA THR A 72 0.30 24.52 -16.41
C THR A 72 1.38 24.72 -15.36
N LEU A 73 1.01 24.78 -14.09
CA LEU A 73 2.00 24.74 -13.01
C LEU A 73 2.25 23.28 -12.65
N MET A 74 3.52 22.87 -12.68
CA MET A 74 3.95 21.52 -12.30
C MET A 74 4.85 21.60 -11.07
N ALA A 75 4.64 20.70 -10.11
CA ALA A 75 5.55 20.52 -8.99
C ALA A 75 5.91 19.05 -8.82
N THR A 76 7.19 18.77 -8.59
CA THR A 76 7.67 17.44 -8.18
C THR A 76 8.15 17.50 -6.74
N ALA A 77 7.74 16.52 -5.94
CA ALA A 77 8.08 16.45 -4.52
C ALA A 77 8.39 15.01 -4.10
N ARG A 78 9.24 14.87 -3.08
CA ARG A 78 9.48 13.60 -2.39
C ARG A 78 9.06 13.72 -0.95
N LEU A 79 8.32 12.72 -0.49
CA LEU A 79 7.79 12.64 0.86
C LEU A 79 8.38 11.42 1.54
N HIS A 80 9.03 11.63 2.68
CA HIS A 80 9.48 10.54 3.52
C HIS A 80 8.43 10.20 4.57
N PHE A 81 8.06 8.93 4.60
CA PHE A 81 7.19 8.36 5.63
C PHE A 81 8.05 7.45 6.51
N SER A 82 8.11 7.76 7.79
CA SER A 82 8.84 6.96 8.76
C SER A 82 8.00 6.66 10.00
N ARG A 83 7.96 5.38 10.38
CA ARG A 83 7.37 4.92 11.64
C ARG A 83 7.96 3.58 12.04
N VAL A 84 8.86 3.61 13.04
CA VAL A 84 9.56 2.42 13.55
C VAL A 84 8.58 1.34 14.02
N THR A 85 7.52 1.72 14.74
CA THR A 85 6.51 0.77 15.25
C THR A 85 5.87 -0.07 14.14
N TYR A 86 5.70 0.50 12.95
CA TYR A 86 5.04 -0.15 11.82
C TYR A 86 6.04 -0.60 10.76
N LYS A 87 7.35 -0.52 11.06
CA LYS A 87 8.46 -0.84 10.14
C LYS A 87 8.36 -0.12 8.80
N VAL A 88 7.94 1.14 8.84
CA VAL A 88 7.85 2.01 7.67
C VAL A 88 9.05 2.94 7.64
N ASP A 89 9.73 2.94 6.50
CA ASP A 89 10.82 3.85 6.15
C ASP A 89 10.88 3.91 4.62
N GLN A 90 10.11 4.83 4.02
CA GLN A 90 9.96 4.92 2.57
C GLN A 90 9.84 6.34 2.05
N TRP A 91 10.44 6.57 0.88
CA TRP A 91 10.26 7.77 0.08
C TRP A 91 9.19 7.53 -0.98
N VAL A 92 8.27 8.47 -1.09
CA VAL A 92 7.24 8.50 -2.13
C VAL A 92 7.44 9.75 -2.96
N GLU A 93 7.58 9.59 -4.28
CA GLU A 93 7.65 10.71 -5.21
C GLU A 93 6.26 11.03 -5.76
N LEU A 94 5.97 12.32 -5.91
CA LEU A 94 4.69 12.83 -6.43
C LEU A 94 4.97 13.91 -7.46
N THR A 95 4.18 13.89 -8.54
CA THR A 95 4.08 14.97 -9.51
C THR A 95 2.67 15.55 -9.42
N LEU A 96 2.56 16.87 -9.22
CA LEU A 96 1.29 17.59 -9.21
C LEU A 96 1.25 18.55 -10.39
N MET A 97 0.13 18.61 -11.10
CA MET A 97 -0.06 19.53 -12.22
C MET A 97 -1.41 20.24 -12.12
N ARG A 98 -1.42 21.55 -12.37
CA ARG A 98 -2.65 22.34 -12.45
C ARG A 98 -2.67 23.20 -13.70
N TRP A 99 -3.71 23.03 -14.50
CA TRP A 99 -4.01 23.89 -15.64
C TRP A 99 -4.39 25.29 -15.19
N LEU A 100 -3.89 26.31 -15.90
CA LEU A 100 -4.08 27.69 -15.51
C LEU A 100 -4.88 28.44 -16.57
N ASP A 101 -5.91 29.15 -16.13
CA ASP A 101 -6.64 30.10 -16.96
C ASP A 101 -6.07 31.52 -16.81
N ALA A 102 -6.34 32.38 -17.78
CA ALA A 102 -5.79 33.74 -17.84
C ALA A 102 -6.10 34.58 -16.59
N ASP A 103 -7.29 34.41 -16.00
CA ASP A 103 -7.77 35.18 -14.85
C ASP A 103 -7.66 34.41 -13.51
N ASP A 104 -6.89 33.30 -13.49
CA ASP A 104 -6.77 32.43 -12.33
C ASP A 104 -6.13 33.16 -11.12
N SER A 105 -6.81 33.06 -9.97
CA SER A 105 -6.37 33.68 -8.72
C SER A 105 -5.20 32.94 -8.05
N LEU A 106 -4.97 31.68 -8.38
CA LEU A 106 -3.91 30.81 -7.82
C LEU A 106 -3.92 30.70 -6.29
N GLN A 107 -5.08 30.92 -5.65
CA GLN A 107 -5.22 30.81 -4.18
C GLN A 107 -5.37 29.36 -3.71
N ASP A 108 -6.07 28.56 -4.50
CA ASP A 108 -6.43 27.15 -4.32
C ASP A 108 -5.57 26.23 -5.23
N LEU A 109 -4.35 26.70 -5.52
CA LEU A 109 -3.44 26.11 -6.50
C LEU A 109 -3.20 24.61 -6.29
N TRP A 110 -3.14 24.14 -5.05
CA TRP A 110 -2.83 22.73 -4.78
C TRP A 110 -4.07 21.89 -4.54
N GLU A 111 -5.15 22.52 -4.10
CA GLU A 111 -6.46 21.89 -3.89
C GLU A 111 -7.10 21.42 -5.20
N THR A 112 -6.77 22.07 -6.31
CA THR A 112 -7.27 21.76 -7.66
C THR A 112 -6.19 21.18 -8.58
N ALA A 113 -5.04 20.79 -8.03
CA ALA A 113 -3.98 20.14 -8.78
C ALA A 113 -4.24 18.64 -8.91
N ASP A 114 -4.01 18.10 -10.11
CA ASP A 114 -4.08 16.68 -10.38
C ASP A 114 -2.76 15.99 -10.01
N VAL A 115 -2.86 14.78 -9.49
CA VAL A 115 -1.68 13.92 -9.26
C VAL A 115 -1.37 13.13 -10.52
N TRP A 116 -0.14 13.23 -10.99
CA TRP A 116 0.36 12.51 -12.15
C TRP A 116 1.26 11.36 -11.72
N SER A 117 1.12 10.23 -12.44
CA SER A 117 1.90 9.01 -12.19
C SER A 117 3.36 9.15 -12.60
N GLN A 118 3.66 10.01 -13.56
CA GLN A 118 5.01 10.35 -14.02
C GLN A 118 5.06 11.77 -14.58
N GLU A 119 6.26 12.34 -14.57
CA GLU A 119 6.56 13.62 -15.20
C GLU A 119 6.46 13.50 -16.73
N PRO A 120 5.85 14.46 -17.44
CA PRO A 120 5.89 14.49 -18.90
C PRO A 120 7.32 14.68 -19.42
N ALA A 121 7.57 14.29 -20.67
CA ALA A 121 8.85 14.57 -21.33
C ALA A 121 8.97 16.09 -21.60
N LEU A 122 9.90 16.76 -20.91
CA LEU A 122 10.08 18.21 -20.99
C LEU A 122 11.30 18.61 -21.82
N VAL A 123 11.16 19.70 -22.58
CA VAL A 123 12.21 20.35 -23.37
C VAL A 123 12.29 21.85 -23.03
N SER A 124 13.42 22.49 -23.37
CA SER A 124 13.69 23.90 -23.07
C SER A 124 13.18 24.88 -24.11
N THR A 125 12.78 24.41 -25.29
CA THR A 125 12.27 25.24 -26.39
C THR A 125 10.94 24.69 -26.90
N PRO A 126 9.97 25.56 -27.27
CA PRO A 126 8.70 25.12 -27.83
C PRO A 126 8.88 24.61 -29.26
N ALA A 127 7.92 23.81 -29.73
CA ALA A 127 7.83 23.47 -31.15
C ALA A 127 7.65 24.75 -32.01
N GLU A 128 8.31 24.80 -33.16
CA GLU A 128 8.24 25.94 -34.08
C GLU A 128 6.80 26.22 -34.54
N GLY A 129 6.46 27.50 -34.74
CA GLY A 129 5.12 27.91 -35.16
C GLY A 129 4.02 27.78 -34.10
N SER A 130 4.35 27.38 -32.86
CA SER A 130 3.35 27.20 -31.80
C SER A 130 2.79 28.53 -31.28
N GLN A 131 1.51 28.50 -30.93
CA GLN A 131 0.81 29.60 -30.25
C GLN A 131 0.76 29.36 -28.74
N PHE A 132 0.51 30.42 -27.97
CA PHE A 132 0.41 30.36 -26.52
C PHE A 132 -0.94 30.89 -26.03
N ALA A 133 -1.59 30.12 -25.17
CA ALA A 133 -2.76 30.61 -24.43
C ALA A 133 -2.32 31.69 -23.44
N ALA A 134 -3.26 32.58 -23.07
CA ALA A 134 -2.98 33.57 -22.04
C ALA A 134 -2.73 32.87 -20.70
N ALA A 135 -1.75 33.41 -19.97
CA ALA A 135 -1.35 32.91 -18.68
C ALA A 135 -1.58 33.99 -17.60
N PRO A 136 -1.91 33.60 -16.36
CA PRO A 136 -2.17 34.56 -15.30
C PRO A 136 -0.94 35.41 -14.98
N ALA A 137 -1.14 36.71 -14.82
CA ALA A 137 -0.07 37.70 -14.63
C ALA A 137 0.86 37.36 -13.44
N LYS A 138 0.33 36.66 -12.42
CA LYS A 138 1.06 36.24 -11.24
C LYS A 138 2.26 35.33 -11.53
N LEU A 139 2.27 34.64 -12.67
CA LEU A 139 3.38 33.79 -13.12
C LEU A 139 4.64 34.59 -13.46
N THR A 140 4.51 35.90 -13.72
CA THR A 140 5.64 36.80 -14.01
C THR A 140 6.37 37.28 -12.75
N HIS A 141 5.83 37.02 -11.56
CA HIS A 141 6.38 37.48 -10.29
C HIS A 141 7.23 36.40 -9.62
N ALA A 142 8.55 36.57 -9.59
CA ALA A 142 9.50 35.63 -8.97
C ALA A 142 9.16 35.26 -7.50
N ASN A 143 8.69 36.23 -6.71
CA ASN A 143 8.31 36.01 -5.30
C ASN A 143 7.10 35.07 -5.12
N SER A 144 6.26 34.91 -6.15
CA SER A 144 5.11 34.00 -6.10
C SER A 144 5.56 32.54 -5.98
N TYR A 145 6.61 32.14 -6.71
CA TYR A 145 7.08 30.74 -6.73
C TYR A 145 7.57 30.27 -5.36
N LYS A 146 8.32 31.10 -4.64
CA LYS A 146 8.73 30.79 -3.25
C LYS A 146 7.54 30.63 -2.31
N ARG A 147 6.48 31.41 -2.51
CA ARG A 147 5.23 31.30 -1.74
C ARG A 147 4.49 30.00 -2.10
N TRP A 148 4.39 29.68 -3.38
CA TRP A 148 3.75 28.47 -3.87
C TRP A 148 4.46 27.21 -3.39
N GLN A 149 5.79 27.14 -3.45
CA GLN A 149 6.58 26.05 -2.86
C GLN A 149 6.28 25.84 -1.37
N LYS A 150 6.25 26.92 -0.57
CA LYS A 150 5.89 26.83 0.85
C LYS A 150 4.45 26.34 1.07
N SER A 151 3.51 26.81 0.26
CA SER A 151 2.12 26.35 0.33
C SER A 151 1.98 24.88 -0.08
N LEU A 152 2.79 24.39 -1.03
CA LEU A 152 2.81 22.99 -1.43
C LEU A 152 3.24 22.09 -0.28
N ILE A 153 4.31 22.45 0.45
CA ILE A 153 4.74 21.71 1.65
C ILE A 153 3.59 21.61 2.66
N ASN A 154 2.87 22.71 2.88
CA ASN A 154 1.73 22.72 3.81
C ASN A 154 0.57 21.85 3.30
N HIS A 155 0.26 21.90 2.00
CA HIS A 155 -0.76 21.09 1.37
C HIS A 155 -0.41 19.60 1.47
N LEU A 156 0.80 19.20 1.06
CA LEU A 156 1.29 17.83 1.12
C LEU A 156 1.30 17.29 2.56
N TYR A 157 1.75 18.11 3.52
CA TYR A 157 1.67 17.77 4.93
C TYR A 157 0.22 17.53 5.35
N ARG A 158 -0.74 18.35 4.91
CA ARG A 158 -2.14 18.24 5.31
C ARG A 158 -2.84 17.04 4.67
N GLU A 159 -2.65 16.81 3.38
CA GLU A 159 -3.43 15.82 2.61
C GLU A 159 -2.75 14.44 2.53
N GLN A 160 -1.43 14.37 2.39
CA GLN A 160 -0.78 13.11 2.07
C GLN A 160 -0.72 12.16 3.28
N ARG A 161 -1.15 10.92 3.06
CA ARG A 161 -1.12 9.84 4.06
C ARG A 161 -0.65 8.56 3.39
N LEU A 162 0.23 7.85 4.08
CA LEU A 162 0.57 6.48 3.73
C LEU A 162 -0.28 5.54 4.58
N THR A 163 -1.13 4.77 3.92
CA THR A 163 -1.95 3.74 4.58
C THR A 163 -1.13 2.48 4.82
N ILE A 164 -1.20 1.99 6.05
CA ILE A 164 -0.66 0.71 6.49
C ILE A 164 -1.78 -0.07 7.18
N TRP A 165 -1.88 -1.35 6.88
CA TRP A 165 -2.86 -2.24 7.50
C TRP A 165 -2.22 -2.97 8.68
N LYS A 166 -2.97 -3.12 9.76
CA LYS A 166 -2.53 -3.83 10.96
C LYS A 166 -3.45 -4.99 11.26
N SER A 167 -2.85 -6.14 11.54
CA SER A 167 -3.51 -7.27 12.19
C SER A 167 -3.14 -7.25 13.67
N SER A 168 -4.08 -6.84 14.53
CA SER A 168 -3.85 -6.70 15.97
C SER A 168 -3.52 -8.03 16.64
N GLU A 169 -4.21 -9.10 16.24
CA GLU A 169 -4.05 -10.43 16.83
C GLU A 169 -2.65 -10.99 16.58
N TRP A 170 -2.12 -10.83 15.36
CA TRP A 170 -0.82 -11.40 15.00
C TRP A 170 0.33 -10.40 15.08
N LYS A 171 0.02 -9.16 15.50
CA LYS A 171 0.97 -8.03 15.59
C LYS A 171 1.78 -7.86 14.29
N GLN A 172 1.09 -8.03 13.17
CA GLN A 172 1.66 -7.89 11.83
C GLN A 172 1.20 -6.59 11.19
N TYR A 173 2.06 -6.02 10.34
CA TYR A 173 1.82 -4.80 9.59
C TYR A 173 1.95 -5.08 8.09
N SER A 174 1.19 -4.35 7.28
CA SER A 174 1.37 -4.35 5.84
C SER A 174 2.68 -3.66 5.45
N ARG A 175 3.16 -3.97 4.26
CA ARG A 175 4.18 -3.15 3.60
C ARG A 175 3.55 -1.84 3.15
N ALA A 176 4.37 -0.82 2.94
CA ALA A 176 3.93 0.43 2.35
C ALA A 176 3.47 0.20 0.91
N GLY A 177 2.31 0.75 0.56
CA GLY A 177 1.65 0.55 -0.73
C GLY A 177 0.95 -0.81 -0.90
N GLU A 178 1.08 -1.75 0.05
CA GLU A 178 0.37 -3.04 0.02
C GLU A 178 -1.12 -2.80 0.28
N THR A 179 -1.96 -3.34 -0.60
CA THR A 179 -3.42 -3.27 -0.45
C THR A 179 -3.90 -4.15 0.72
N ALA A 180 -5.11 -3.88 1.22
CA ALA A 180 -5.72 -4.74 2.25
C ALA A 180 -5.84 -6.20 1.78
N GLY A 181 -6.13 -6.41 0.49
CA GLY A 181 -6.27 -7.74 -0.11
C GLY A 181 -4.95 -8.51 -0.13
N GLU A 182 -3.88 -7.89 -0.63
CA GLU A 182 -2.54 -8.48 -0.64
C GLU A 182 -2.06 -8.81 0.78
N PHE A 183 -2.27 -7.90 1.73
CA PHE A 183 -1.92 -8.13 3.12
C PHE A 183 -2.68 -9.32 3.71
N LYS A 184 -3.99 -9.44 3.45
CA LYS A 184 -4.78 -10.61 3.89
C LYS A 184 -4.23 -11.92 3.33
N ILE A 185 -3.82 -11.95 2.06
CA ILE A 185 -3.22 -13.14 1.44
C ILE A 185 -1.93 -13.51 2.16
N ARG A 186 -1.05 -12.54 2.41
CA ARG A 186 0.21 -12.77 3.14
C ARG A 186 -0.03 -13.25 4.57
N LEU A 187 -1.03 -12.70 5.25
CA LEU A 187 -1.43 -13.16 6.58
C LEU A 187 -1.85 -14.64 6.55
N ARG A 188 -2.69 -15.06 5.59
CA ARG A 188 -3.07 -16.48 5.47
C ARG A 188 -1.87 -17.41 5.29
N GLN A 189 -0.87 -16.98 4.53
CA GLN A 189 0.35 -17.73 4.35
C GLN A 189 1.13 -17.88 5.68
N ILE A 190 1.29 -16.79 6.43
CA ILE A 190 1.93 -16.83 7.76
C ILE A 190 1.17 -17.73 8.73
N ALA A 191 -0.17 -17.70 8.70
CA ALA A 191 -1.00 -18.58 9.52
C ALA A 191 -0.76 -20.05 9.17
N LYS A 192 -0.61 -20.35 7.87
CA LYS A 192 -0.32 -21.70 7.39
C LYS A 192 1.03 -22.19 7.88
N GLU A 193 2.07 -21.39 7.74
CA GLU A 193 3.41 -21.72 8.21
C GLU A 193 3.46 -21.94 9.73
N LYS A 194 2.77 -21.10 10.52
CA LYS A 194 2.68 -21.27 11.97
C LYS A 194 1.99 -22.57 12.38
N ARG A 195 0.92 -22.95 11.67
CA ARG A 195 0.22 -24.21 11.92
C ARG A 195 1.10 -25.40 11.59
N ASP A 196 1.78 -25.37 10.44
CA ASP A 196 2.65 -26.47 10.01
C ASP A 196 3.78 -26.67 11.04
N LEU A 197 4.36 -25.57 11.54
CA LEU A 197 5.32 -25.62 12.66
C LEU A 197 4.73 -26.15 13.97
N ALA A 198 3.47 -25.82 14.29
CA ALA A 198 2.81 -26.32 15.50
C ALA A 198 2.52 -27.82 15.40
N VAL A 199 2.09 -28.31 14.23
CA VAL A 199 1.88 -29.73 13.94
C VAL A 199 3.19 -30.50 14.03
N GLU A 200 4.29 -30.00 13.47
CA GLU A 200 5.61 -30.64 13.59
C GLU A 200 6.11 -30.69 15.04
N LYS A 201 5.91 -29.63 15.83
CA LYS A 201 6.24 -29.66 17.27
C LYS A 201 5.41 -30.69 18.03
N LEU A 202 4.13 -30.79 17.70
CA LEU A 202 3.24 -31.78 18.29
C LEU A 202 3.70 -33.19 17.92
N ARG A 203 3.99 -33.43 16.63
CA ARG A 203 4.53 -34.69 16.13
C ARG A 203 5.77 -35.12 16.88
N ASN A 204 6.78 -34.26 16.99
CA ASN A 204 8.02 -34.58 17.70
C ASN A 204 7.78 -34.95 19.17
N LYS A 205 6.81 -34.29 19.83
CA LYS A 205 6.44 -34.59 21.22
C LYS A 205 5.79 -35.98 21.34
N TYR A 206 4.89 -36.32 20.43
CA TYR A 206 4.18 -37.60 20.44
C TYR A 206 5.04 -38.77 19.97
N GLU A 207 5.95 -38.54 19.00
CA GLU A 207 6.93 -39.53 18.55
C GLU A 207 7.84 -39.96 19.70
N SER A 208 8.38 -39.01 20.48
CA SER A 208 9.19 -39.32 21.66
C SER A 208 8.44 -40.15 22.72
N GLN A 209 7.13 -39.91 22.86
CA GLN A 209 6.28 -40.69 23.77
C GLN A 209 5.98 -42.09 23.21
N MET A 210 5.76 -42.20 21.90
CA MET A 210 5.55 -43.48 21.22
C MET A 210 6.80 -44.36 21.29
N ASP A 211 8.00 -43.81 21.08
CA ASP A 211 9.28 -44.53 21.21
C ASP A 211 9.46 -45.15 22.60
N SER A 212 9.05 -44.41 23.64
CA SER A 212 9.08 -44.90 25.02
C SER A 212 8.13 -46.08 25.22
N LEU A 213 6.91 -45.99 24.68
CA LEU A 213 5.92 -47.07 24.73
C LEU A 213 6.35 -48.29 23.91
N GLU A 214 6.94 -48.10 22.72
CA GLU A 214 7.49 -49.18 21.92
C GLU A 214 8.64 -49.90 22.62
N SER A 215 9.56 -49.15 23.24
CA SER A 215 10.64 -49.72 24.04
C SER A 215 10.10 -50.55 25.21
N ARG A 216 9.07 -50.04 25.91
CA ARG A 216 8.34 -50.79 26.95
C ARG A 216 7.67 -52.05 26.38
N LEU A 217 7.04 -51.96 25.21
CA LEU A 217 6.37 -53.08 24.54
C LEU A 217 7.37 -54.18 24.17
N ARG A 218 8.51 -53.83 23.56
CA ARG A 218 9.57 -54.78 23.20
C ARG A 218 10.10 -55.52 24.44
N LYS A 219 10.29 -54.80 25.55
CA LYS A 219 10.70 -55.40 26.85
C LYS A 219 9.62 -56.33 27.41
N ALA A 220 8.36 -55.92 27.39
CA ALA A 220 7.24 -56.73 27.87
C ALA A 220 7.04 -58.00 27.03
N GLN A 221 7.13 -57.91 25.70
CA GLN A 221 7.08 -59.05 24.80
C GLN A 221 8.24 -60.03 25.03
N SER A 222 9.46 -59.51 25.26
CA SER A 222 10.63 -60.34 25.59
C SER A 222 10.43 -61.10 26.91
N LYS A 223 9.75 -60.48 27.89
CA LYS A 223 9.40 -61.13 29.16
C LYS A 223 8.36 -62.24 28.96
N VAL A 224 7.29 -61.99 28.20
CA VAL A 224 6.31 -63.01 27.82
C VAL A 224 6.99 -64.20 27.13
N GLN A 225 7.93 -63.93 26.22
CA GLN A 225 8.64 -64.97 25.50
C GLN A 225 9.48 -65.86 26.44
N LYS A 226 10.23 -65.25 27.37
CA LYS A 226 11.01 -65.97 28.39
C LYS A 226 10.12 -66.81 29.31
N GLU A 227 9.02 -66.26 29.80
CA GLU A 227 8.08 -66.98 30.67
C GLU A 227 7.38 -68.13 29.92
N LYS A 228 7.06 -67.94 28.63
CA LYS A 228 6.56 -69.03 27.77
C LYS A 228 7.59 -70.14 27.51
N GLU A 229 8.87 -69.79 27.38
CA GLU A 229 9.96 -70.74 27.21
C GLU A 229 10.24 -71.53 28.50
N GLN A 230 10.09 -70.89 29.67
CA GLN A 230 10.18 -71.54 30.98
C GLN A 230 8.94 -72.38 31.32
N SER A 231 7.75 -71.94 30.89
CA SER A 231 6.47 -72.66 31.03
C SER A 231 6.29 -73.76 29.97
N ARG A 232 7.34 -74.15 29.23
CA ARG A 232 7.28 -75.12 28.15
C ARG A 232 7.19 -76.57 28.66
N THR A 233 6.17 -76.83 29.47
CA THR A 233 5.32 -78.02 29.39
C THR A 233 3.94 -77.55 28.90
N GLN A 234 3.78 -77.46 27.57
CA GLN A 234 2.50 -77.52 26.84
C GLN A 234 1.51 -76.32 26.96
N MET A 235 1.48 -75.41 25.97
CA MET A 235 0.31 -75.10 25.11
C MET A 235 0.43 -73.80 24.26
N PHE A 236 0.13 -74.00 22.96
CA PHE A 236 -0.43 -73.16 21.89
C PHE A 236 0.05 -71.75 21.48
N HIS A 237 0.09 -71.62 20.15
CA HIS A 237 0.36 -70.47 19.30
C HIS A 237 -0.75 -69.41 19.35
N THR A 238 -0.36 -68.13 19.39
CA THR A 238 -1.10 -67.04 18.75
C THR A 238 -0.12 -65.96 18.30
N ALA A 239 0.22 -65.95 17.02
CA ALA A 239 0.92 -64.85 16.37
C ALA A 239 -0.14 -63.92 15.79
N VAL A 240 -0.19 -62.68 16.28
CA VAL A 240 -0.97 -61.60 15.68
C VAL A 240 0.03 -60.50 15.36
N SER A 241 0.41 -60.46 14.09
CA SER A 241 1.17 -59.38 13.46
C SER A 241 0.17 -58.33 13.00
N PHE A 242 0.21 -57.15 13.60
CA PHE A 242 -0.34 -55.93 13.00
C PHE A 242 0.70 -54.84 13.12
N GLY A 243 1.27 -54.47 11.98
CA GLY A 243 2.10 -53.30 11.81
C GLY A 243 1.49 -52.46 10.70
N THR A 244 1.18 -51.20 11.02
CA THR A 244 1.30 -50.02 10.16
C THR A 244 0.97 -48.82 11.03
N SER A 245 2.00 -48.20 11.62
CA SER A 245 1.85 -46.90 12.29
C SER A 245 1.48 -45.83 11.26
N ILE A 246 0.37 -45.15 11.51
CA ILE A 246 -0.15 -44.04 10.69
C ILE A 246 0.73 -42.77 10.84
N LEU A 247 1.71 -42.77 11.75
CA LEU A 247 2.78 -41.76 11.83
C LEU A 247 3.59 -41.57 10.52
N GLY A 248 3.46 -42.49 9.55
CA GLY A 248 4.00 -42.37 8.19
C GLY A 248 3.03 -41.86 7.10
N ALA A 249 1.73 -41.73 7.36
CA ALA A 249 0.71 -41.54 6.31
C ALA A 249 0.31 -40.09 6.02
N VAL A 250 0.76 -39.11 6.82
CA VAL A 250 0.30 -37.71 6.68
C VAL A 250 1.08 -36.92 5.60
N LEU A 251 1.83 -37.60 4.72
CA LEU A 251 2.46 -36.98 3.54
C LEU A 251 1.83 -37.40 2.18
N GLY A 252 0.72 -38.14 2.17
CA GLY A 252 0.11 -38.63 0.93
C GLY A 252 -1.33 -38.20 0.76
N ASN A 253 -1.59 -37.32 -0.22
CA ASN A 253 -2.93 -37.07 -0.72
C ASN A 253 -3.69 -38.39 -0.98
N LYS A 254 -4.95 -38.44 -0.49
CA LYS A 254 -5.93 -39.55 -0.50
C LYS A 254 -5.74 -40.62 0.57
N ILE A 255 -6.49 -40.47 1.67
CA ILE A 255 -7.09 -41.62 2.35
C ILE A 255 -8.59 -41.58 2.04
N ALA A 256 -8.95 -42.29 0.97
CA ALA A 256 -10.30 -42.75 0.78
C ALA A 256 -10.65 -43.77 1.88
N SER A 257 -11.95 -43.87 2.15
CA SER A 257 -12.61 -44.95 2.87
C SER A 257 -12.62 -44.86 4.39
N ARG A 258 -13.62 -44.11 4.89
CA ARG A 258 -14.58 -44.67 5.85
C ARG A 258 -14.94 -46.07 5.36
N THR A 259 -14.72 -47.12 6.16
CA THR A 259 -15.58 -48.31 6.36
C THR A 259 -14.74 -49.47 6.93
N ASN A 260 -15.29 -50.12 7.98
CA ASN A 260 -14.83 -51.32 8.71
C ASN A 260 -13.71 -51.08 9.75
N ALA A 261 -13.79 -51.59 10.99
CA ALA A 261 -14.56 -52.74 11.45
C ALA A 261 -15.18 -52.51 12.83
N ARG A 262 -16.52 -52.61 12.87
CA ARG A 262 -17.19 -53.26 13.99
C ARG A 262 -16.72 -54.72 14.01
N SER A 263 -16.04 -55.15 15.07
CA SER A 263 -16.07 -56.55 15.48
C SER A 263 -16.56 -56.63 16.92
N PHE A 264 -17.85 -56.94 17.02
CA PHE A 264 -18.50 -57.59 18.15
C PHE A 264 -17.77 -58.89 18.54
N GLY A 265 -17.92 -59.33 19.80
CA GLY A 265 -17.73 -60.75 20.14
C GLY A 265 -17.54 -61.07 21.62
N THR A 266 -18.63 -61.20 22.36
CA THR A 266 -18.70 -61.81 23.70
C THR A 266 -18.38 -63.31 23.67
N ALA A 267 -17.53 -63.81 24.59
CA ALA A 267 -17.51 -65.16 25.23
C ALA A 267 -16.11 -65.39 25.86
N MET A 268 -15.88 -66.01 27.02
CA MET A 268 -16.68 -66.80 27.96
C MET A 268 -15.96 -66.85 29.33
N ARG A 269 -16.72 -67.05 30.41
CA ARG A 269 -16.22 -67.46 31.74
C ARG A 269 -15.75 -68.92 31.66
N SER A 270 -14.55 -69.22 32.14
CA SER A 270 -14.19 -70.57 32.59
C SER A 270 -13.31 -70.48 33.84
N GLY A 271 -13.69 -71.30 34.84
CA GLY A 271 -13.23 -71.22 36.22
C GLY A 271 -11.84 -71.75 36.51
N ALA A 272 -11.53 -71.64 37.79
CA ALA A 272 -10.24 -71.83 38.43
C ALA A 272 -9.76 -73.28 38.49
N ARG A 273 -8.48 -73.50 38.15
CA ARG A 273 -7.40 -74.04 39.01
C ARG A 273 -6.32 -74.72 38.16
N ALA A 274 -5.22 -74.00 37.96
CA ALA A 274 -3.85 -74.52 37.77
C ALA A 274 -2.91 -73.42 38.30
N VAL A 275 -2.71 -73.42 39.62
CA VAL A 275 -2.05 -72.33 40.36
C VAL A 275 -0.59 -72.67 40.54
N SER A 276 0.27 -72.05 39.72
CA SER A 276 1.42 -71.24 40.15
C SER A 276 2.42 -70.94 39.02
N GLU A 277 2.24 -71.49 37.81
CA GLU A 277 3.12 -71.19 36.66
C GLU A 277 2.38 -70.56 35.46
N GLN A 278 1.06 -70.80 35.31
CA GLN A 278 0.26 -70.15 34.24
C GLN A 278 -0.15 -68.70 34.54
N GLY A 279 -0.11 -68.29 35.82
CA GLY A 279 -0.46 -66.93 36.24
C GLY A 279 0.55 -65.88 35.78
N GLU A 280 1.83 -66.24 35.71
CA GLU A 280 2.90 -65.32 35.30
C GLU A 280 2.78 -64.95 33.81
N VAL A 281 2.59 -65.95 32.94
CA VAL A 281 2.36 -65.73 31.50
C VAL A 281 1.12 -64.86 31.25
N GLN A 282 0.02 -65.10 31.99
CA GLN A 282 -1.19 -64.27 31.88
C GLN A 282 -0.97 -62.83 32.33
N GLN A 283 -0.24 -62.61 33.43
CA GLN A 283 0.11 -61.26 33.89
C GLN A 283 1.02 -60.53 32.89
N ALA A 284 2.01 -61.22 32.32
CA ALA A 284 2.89 -60.63 31.32
C ALA A 284 2.14 -60.31 30.01
N GLN A 285 1.19 -61.14 29.59
CA GLN A 285 0.30 -60.85 28.46
C GLN A 285 -0.61 -59.65 28.75
N ALA A 286 -1.18 -59.56 29.95
CA ALA A 286 -2.00 -58.42 30.36
C ALA A 286 -1.21 -57.10 30.30
N ASN A 287 0.07 -57.11 30.69
CA ASN A 287 0.96 -55.95 30.57
C ASN A 287 1.20 -55.54 29.10
N VAL A 288 1.38 -56.50 28.19
CA VAL A 288 1.48 -56.21 26.74
C VAL A 288 0.18 -55.57 26.22
N HIS A 289 -0.98 -56.08 26.63
CA HIS A 289 -2.27 -55.49 26.26
C HIS A 289 -2.45 -54.08 26.82
N GLN A 290 -2.02 -53.83 28.06
CA GLN A 290 -2.06 -52.51 28.66
C GLN A 290 -1.18 -51.52 27.88
N ILE A 291 0.07 -51.87 27.56
CA ILE A 291 0.98 -50.99 26.81
C ILE A 291 0.41 -50.67 25.42
N ARG A 292 -0.21 -51.65 24.75
CA ARG A 292 -0.90 -51.42 23.47
C ARG A 292 -2.08 -50.46 23.60
N SER A 293 -2.90 -50.63 24.63
CA SER A 293 -3.99 -49.68 24.90
C SER A 293 -3.47 -48.28 25.23
N GLU A 294 -2.33 -48.16 25.91
CA GLU A 294 -1.66 -46.87 26.13
C GLU A 294 -1.22 -46.24 24.79
N MET A 295 -0.66 -47.02 23.86
CA MET A 295 -0.30 -46.55 22.51
C MET A 295 -1.52 -46.09 21.71
N ASP A 296 -2.61 -46.87 21.69
CA ASP A 296 -3.86 -46.50 20.99
C ASP A 296 -4.43 -45.19 21.55
N SER A 297 -4.48 -45.06 22.89
CA SER A 297 -4.96 -43.85 23.55
C SER A 297 -4.08 -42.62 23.26
N LEU A 298 -2.79 -42.83 22.99
CA LEU A 298 -1.85 -41.77 22.69
C LEU A 298 -2.03 -41.27 21.25
N GLU A 299 -2.29 -42.18 20.32
CA GLU A 299 -2.62 -41.88 18.92
C GLU A 299 -3.95 -41.09 18.83
N ASP A 300 -4.98 -41.53 19.56
CA ASP A 300 -6.27 -40.82 19.60
C ASP A 300 -6.10 -39.38 20.10
N LYS A 301 -5.28 -39.17 21.13
CA LYS A 301 -4.96 -37.83 21.65
C LYS A 301 -4.21 -36.98 20.64
N PHE A 302 -3.23 -37.55 19.93
CA PHE A 302 -2.53 -36.85 18.86
C PHE A 302 -3.50 -36.38 17.78
N GLN A 303 -4.43 -37.23 17.35
CA GLN A 303 -5.43 -36.87 16.34
C GLN A 303 -6.35 -35.75 16.81
N VAL A 304 -6.81 -35.78 18.06
CA VAL A 304 -7.61 -34.70 18.66
C VAL A 304 -6.83 -33.39 18.70
N ASP A 305 -5.56 -33.42 19.11
CA ASP A 305 -4.71 -32.24 19.18
C ASP A 305 -4.43 -31.63 17.78
N VAL A 306 -4.16 -32.46 16.76
CA VAL A 306 -3.98 -32.01 15.37
C VAL A 306 -5.26 -31.40 14.79
N ASN A 307 -6.41 -32.03 15.05
CA ASN A 307 -7.70 -31.52 14.61
C ASN A 307 -7.99 -30.15 15.25
N GLY A 308 -7.73 -30.00 16.55
CA GLY A 308 -7.87 -28.72 17.25
C GLY A 308 -7.02 -27.60 16.65
N LEU A 309 -5.77 -27.90 16.26
CA LEU A 309 -4.90 -26.94 15.56
C LEU A 309 -5.43 -26.57 14.16
N THR A 310 -6.07 -27.51 13.47
CA THR A 310 -6.63 -27.30 12.13
C THR A 310 -7.87 -26.42 12.19
N GLU A 311 -8.79 -26.68 13.12
CA GLU A 311 -10.02 -25.90 13.32
C GLU A 311 -9.73 -24.46 13.76
N ALA A 312 -8.76 -24.27 14.66
CA ALA A 312 -8.33 -22.93 15.09
C ALA A 312 -7.73 -22.11 13.93
N ALA A 313 -7.15 -22.75 12.92
CA ALA A 313 -6.50 -22.09 11.80
C ALA A 313 -7.43 -21.79 10.60
N GLN A 314 -8.55 -22.50 10.47
CA GLN A 314 -9.49 -22.33 9.35
C GLN A 314 -10.41 -21.12 9.53
N ASN A 315 -10.58 -20.65 10.77
CA ASN A 315 -11.51 -19.57 11.09
C ASN A 315 -10.78 -18.25 11.33
N ASN A 316 -10.94 -17.35 10.37
CA ASN A 316 -10.59 -15.92 10.35
C ASN A 316 -9.14 -15.52 10.08
N VAL A 317 -8.96 -14.83 8.95
CA VAL A 317 -8.01 -13.72 8.94
C VAL A 317 -8.64 -12.63 9.80
N PRO A 318 -8.00 -12.21 10.90
CA PRO A 318 -8.55 -11.19 11.78
C PRO A 318 -8.87 -9.90 11.01
N PRO A 319 -9.83 -9.10 11.50
CA PRO A 319 -10.14 -7.81 10.90
C PRO A 319 -8.87 -6.95 10.83
N LEU A 320 -8.74 -6.22 9.72
CA LEU A 320 -7.62 -5.32 9.50
C LEU A 320 -7.99 -3.92 9.99
N GLU A 321 -7.10 -3.32 10.76
CA GLU A 321 -7.17 -1.91 11.14
C GLU A 321 -6.41 -1.08 10.11
N GLU A 322 -7.02 0.01 9.65
CA GLU A 322 -6.35 0.99 8.79
C GLU A 322 -5.56 2.00 9.65
N LEU A 323 -4.27 2.15 9.39
CA LEU A 323 -3.40 3.12 10.03
C LEU A 323 -2.89 4.11 8.98
N LYS A 324 -3.09 5.41 9.25
CA LYS A 324 -2.64 6.49 8.35
C LYS A 324 -1.40 7.15 8.93
N ILE A 325 -0.27 7.01 8.24
CA ILE A 325 0.98 7.67 8.59
C ILE A 325 1.06 8.99 7.83
N LYS A 326 1.39 10.05 8.55
CA LYS A 326 1.56 11.40 8.00
C LYS A 326 3.07 11.69 7.83
N PRO A 327 3.50 12.37 6.75
CA PRO A 327 4.87 12.85 6.67
C PRO A 327 5.07 14.00 7.67
N THR A 328 6.31 14.26 8.09
CA THR A 328 6.62 15.51 8.79
C THR A 328 6.94 16.61 7.77
N LYS A 329 6.90 17.90 8.17
CA LYS A 329 7.24 18.99 7.24
C LYS A 329 8.71 18.98 6.81
N SER A 330 9.62 18.54 7.68
CA SER A 330 11.04 18.40 7.36
C SER A 330 11.31 17.24 6.39
N ASP A 331 10.38 16.29 6.32
CA ASP A 331 10.45 15.09 5.49
C ASP A 331 9.79 15.29 4.10
N ILE A 332 9.40 16.53 3.79
CA ILE A 332 8.84 16.90 2.48
C ILE A 332 9.87 17.76 1.76
N ASP A 333 10.32 17.26 0.62
CA ASP A 333 11.27 17.94 -0.24
C ASP A 333 10.63 18.28 -1.58
N VAL A 334 10.47 19.58 -1.86
CA VAL A 334 9.96 20.06 -3.16
C VAL A 334 11.15 20.17 -4.10
N LYS A 335 11.26 19.21 -5.02
CA LYS A 335 12.38 19.11 -5.96
C LYS A 335 12.33 20.20 -7.01
N GLN A 336 11.15 20.44 -7.55
CA GLN A 336 10.97 21.41 -8.61
C GLN A 336 9.56 22.03 -8.55
N LEU A 337 9.49 23.31 -8.90
CA LEU A 337 8.28 24.01 -9.26
C LEU A 337 8.53 24.69 -10.61
N SER A 338 7.77 24.34 -11.63
CA SER A 338 7.97 24.83 -12.98
C SER A 338 6.66 25.27 -13.64
N LEU A 339 6.74 26.31 -14.47
CA LEU A 339 5.74 26.61 -15.48
C LEU A 339 5.98 25.68 -16.67
N VAL A 340 5.05 24.78 -16.91
CA VAL A 340 5.08 23.84 -18.03
C VAL A 340 4.02 24.25 -19.04
N TRP A 341 4.44 24.44 -20.27
CA TRP A 341 3.55 24.65 -21.40
C TRP A 341 3.18 23.29 -22.00
N MET A 342 1.89 22.95 -21.95
CA MET A 342 1.36 21.68 -22.44
C MET A 342 0.73 21.84 -23.83
N PRO A 343 1.15 21.07 -24.86
CA PRO A 343 0.72 21.28 -26.23
C PRO A 343 -0.68 20.68 -26.48
N TRP A 344 -1.54 21.44 -27.14
CA TRP A 344 -2.80 20.96 -27.68
C TRP A 344 -2.81 21.14 -29.19
N ALA A 345 -3.16 20.08 -29.91
CA ALA A 345 -3.35 20.10 -31.35
C ALA A 345 -4.79 20.45 -31.67
N PHE A 346 -4.98 21.27 -32.70
CA PHE A 346 -6.30 21.60 -33.25
C PHE A 346 -6.36 21.10 -34.69
N ASP A 347 -7.38 20.30 -34.98
CA ASP A 347 -7.62 19.81 -36.34
C ASP A 347 -8.30 20.87 -37.22
N ALA A 348 -8.56 20.54 -38.48
CA ALA A 348 -9.22 21.44 -39.43
C ALA A 348 -10.66 21.84 -39.04
N LYS A 349 -11.25 21.18 -38.04
CA LYS A 349 -12.57 21.50 -37.47
C LYS A 349 -12.46 22.28 -36.15
N ASP A 350 -11.26 22.73 -35.78
CA ASP A 350 -10.95 23.37 -34.50
C ASP A 350 -11.25 22.50 -33.26
N GLU A 351 -11.27 21.17 -33.41
CA GLU A 351 -11.36 20.28 -32.26
C GLU A 351 -10.01 20.18 -31.54
N ALA A 352 -9.99 20.51 -30.25
CA ALA A 352 -8.78 20.47 -29.43
C ALA A 352 -8.51 19.05 -28.91
N ARG A 353 -7.29 18.54 -29.14
CA ARG A 353 -6.82 17.27 -28.59
C ARG A 353 -5.47 17.42 -27.90
N PRO A 354 -5.24 16.74 -26.77
CA PRO A 354 -3.91 16.68 -26.15
C PRO A 354 -2.86 16.20 -27.15
N ALA A 355 -1.76 16.93 -27.28
CA ALA A 355 -0.62 16.55 -28.11
C ALA A 355 0.56 16.04 -27.26
N TYR A 356 0.26 15.45 -26.11
CA TYR A 356 1.20 14.91 -25.13
C TYR A 356 0.66 13.60 -24.55
N HIS A 357 1.51 12.79 -23.94
CA HIS A 357 1.05 11.61 -23.20
C HIS A 357 0.39 12.01 -21.87
N CYS A 358 -0.87 11.61 -21.66
CA CYS A 358 -1.57 11.86 -20.41
C CYS A 358 -1.16 10.84 -19.34
N TYR A 359 -0.69 11.33 -18.19
CA TYR A 359 -0.27 10.48 -17.06
C TYR A 359 -1.05 10.74 -15.77
N GLN A 360 -2.23 11.35 -15.87
CA GLN A 360 -3.12 11.56 -14.74
C GLN A 360 -3.38 10.23 -14.03
N ARG A 361 -3.14 10.18 -12.72
CA ARG A 361 -3.49 9.02 -11.90
C ARG A 361 -5.01 9.07 -11.72
N ASN A 362 -5.75 8.22 -12.44
CA ASN A 362 -7.18 8.05 -12.23
C ASN A 362 -7.42 7.70 -10.75
N ALA A 363 -8.12 8.57 -10.01
CA ALA A 363 -8.63 8.22 -8.70
C ALA A 363 -9.75 7.15 -8.80
N GLU A 364 -10.40 7.06 -9.95
CA GLU A 364 -11.36 6.02 -10.34
C GLU A 364 -11.44 5.98 -11.86
N ALA A 365 -11.37 4.78 -12.45
CA ALA A 365 -11.65 4.60 -13.87
C ALA A 365 -13.17 4.72 -14.09
N GLN A 366 -13.63 5.84 -14.64
CA GLN A 366 -14.91 5.94 -15.32
C GLN A 366 -14.74 6.80 -16.58
N PRO A 367 -15.04 6.25 -17.78
CA PRO A 367 -14.96 7.03 -19.01
C PRO A 367 -16.05 8.12 -19.01
N PRO A 368 -15.82 9.29 -19.64
CA PRO A 368 -16.90 10.22 -19.90
C PRO A 368 -17.91 9.52 -20.79
N THR A 369 -19.09 9.24 -20.25
CA THR A 369 -20.28 8.94 -21.03
C THR A 369 -20.57 10.14 -21.90
N ASN A 370 -20.36 9.96 -23.20
CA ASN A 370 -20.84 10.87 -24.22
C ASN A 370 -22.38 10.91 -24.23
N SER A 371 -22.86 12.13 -24.46
CA SER A 371 -24.10 12.51 -25.15
C SER A 371 -25.41 12.63 -24.35
N PRO A 372 -26.36 13.43 -24.88
CA PRO A 372 -26.28 14.32 -26.04
C PRO A 372 -26.08 15.81 -25.71
#